data_AF-A0A4Q5T3W8-F1
#
_entry.id   AF-A0A4Q5T3W8-F1
#
_cell.length_a   1.000
_cell.length_b   1.000
_cell.length_c   1.000
_cell.angle_alpha   90.00
_cell.angle_beta   90.00
_cell.angle_gamma   90.00
#
_symmetry.space_group_name_H-M   'P 1'
#
loop_
_entity.id
_entity.type
_entity.pdbx_description
1 polymer ?
#
loop_
_entity_poly.entity_id
_entity_poly.type
_entity_poly.pdbx_seq_one_letter_code
_entity_poly.pdbx_strand_id
1 'polypeptide(L)'
;MPVIDVQKDLDQRTITITAEFAAPVERVFGIYADPRQLEKVWGPPTHPATFVDHDLTPGSRITYYMTGPEGEKYGGYWDVVSVDAPHGFEVRDGFADADLNPVESMPSSTNSFRFEPIDGGTRATYVST
;
A
#
# COMPACT_ATOMS: atom_id res chain seq x y z
N MET A 1 -1.51 -18.05 8.08
CA MET A 1 -1.99 -16.74 7.59
C MET A 1 -1.03 -15.70 8.12
N PRO A 2 -0.49 -14.79 7.30
CA PRO A 2 0.62 -13.92 7.71
C PRO A 2 0.16 -12.72 8.56
N VAL A 3 -1.09 -12.26 8.46
CA VAL A 3 -1.63 -11.23 9.37
C VAL A 3 -1.80 -11.83 10.76
N ILE A 4 -1.22 -11.16 11.76
CA ILE A 4 -1.23 -11.60 13.16
C ILE A 4 -2.02 -10.68 14.08
N ASP A 5 -2.23 -9.41 13.70
CA ASP A 5 -3.01 -8.45 14.48
C ASP A 5 -3.67 -7.37 13.61
N VAL A 6 -4.82 -6.88 14.06
CA VAL A 6 -5.55 -5.75 13.48
C VAL A 6 -6.16 -4.92 14.60
N GLN A 7 -5.71 -3.68 14.72
CA GLN A 7 -6.16 -2.74 15.74
C GLN A 7 -6.82 -1.52 15.10
N LYS A 8 -7.89 -1.04 15.73
CA LYS A 8 -8.58 0.20 15.34
C LYS A 8 -8.66 1.10 16.56
N ASP A 9 -8.15 2.31 16.43
CA ASP A 9 -8.28 3.35 17.45
C ASP A 9 -9.25 4.43 16.92
N LEU A 10 -10.45 4.47 17.49
CA LEU A 10 -11.50 5.40 17.05
C LEU A 10 -11.25 6.83 17.56
N ASP A 11 -10.48 6.99 18.63
CA ASP A 11 -10.17 8.29 19.21
C ASP A 11 -9.06 8.97 18.40
N GLN A 12 -8.04 8.21 18.00
CA GLN A 12 -6.94 8.68 17.14
C GLN A 12 -7.24 8.55 15.64
N ARG A 13 -8.33 7.86 15.27
CA ARG A 13 -8.74 7.58 13.88
C ARG A 13 -7.69 6.77 13.12
N THR A 14 -7.05 5.84 13.79
CA THR A 14 -6.00 5.02 13.19
C THR A 14 -6.43 3.57 13.01
N ILE A 15 -5.86 2.94 11.97
CA ILE A 15 -5.94 1.49 11.77
C ILE A 15 -4.50 0.98 11.67
N THR A 16 -4.18 0.00 12.51
CA THR A 16 -2.88 -0.67 12.49
C THR A 16 -3.08 -2.14 12.12
N ILE A 17 -2.36 -2.61 11.10
CA ILE A 17 -2.31 -4.02 10.72
C ILE A 17 -0.89 -4.51 10.92
N THR A 18 -0.72 -5.66 11.55
CA THR A 18 0.58 -6.32 11.72
C THR A 18 0.58 -7.68 11.04
N ALA A 19 1.61 -7.93 10.25
CA ALA A 19 1.83 -9.20 9.56
C ALA A 19 3.26 -9.71 9.75
N GLU A 20 3.45 -11.01 9.65
CA GLU A 20 4.75 -11.67 9.65
C GLU A 20 4.93 -12.50 8.38
N PHE A 21 6.10 -12.36 7.77
CA PHE A 21 6.46 -13.04 6.53
C PHE A 21 7.75 -13.82 6.74
N ALA A 22 7.77 -15.09 6.34
CA ALA A 22 8.97 -15.94 6.33
C ALA A 22 9.91 -15.58 5.15
N ALA A 23 10.30 -14.31 5.08
CA ALA A 23 11.18 -13.75 4.07
C ALA A 23 12.00 -12.58 4.65
N PRO A 24 13.19 -12.29 4.11
CA PRO A 24 13.99 -11.12 4.51
C PRO A 24 13.29 -9.79 4.21
N VAL A 25 13.68 -8.73 4.91
CA VAL A 25 13.10 -7.38 4.79
C VAL A 25 13.15 -6.88 3.35
N GLU A 26 14.28 -7.10 2.66
CA GLU A 26 14.48 -6.71 1.26
C GLU A 26 13.48 -7.40 0.32
N ARG A 27 13.13 -8.65 0.62
CA ARG A 27 12.16 -9.40 -0.19
C ARG A 27 10.74 -8.87 0.00
N VAL A 28 10.38 -8.49 1.22
CA VAL A 28 9.07 -7.91 1.53
C VAL A 28 8.97 -6.49 0.95
N PHE A 29 9.98 -5.65 1.17
CA PHE A 29 10.07 -4.32 0.57
C PHE A 29 10.01 -4.38 -0.97
N GLY A 30 10.68 -5.36 -1.57
CA GLY A 30 10.69 -5.58 -3.02
C GLY A 30 9.32 -5.85 -3.64
N ILE A 31 8.30 -6.23 -2.86
CA ILE A 31 6.92 -6.31 -3.35
C ILE A 31 6.37 -4.93 -3.68
N TYR A 32 6.68 -3.92 -2.86
CA TYR A 32 6.21 -2.54 -3.03
C TYR A 32 7.09 -1.75 -4.00
N ALA A 33 8.37 -2.10 -4.13
CA ALA A 33 9.28 -1.41 -5.05
C ALA A 33 9.09 -1.83 -6.52
N ASP A 34 8.52 -3.01 -6.78
CA ASP A 34 8.29 -3.55 -8.12
C ASP A 34 6.79 -3.57 -8.45
N PRO A 35 6.30 -2.75 -9.40
CA PRO A 35 4.89 -2.68 -9.72
C PRO A 35 4.32 -4.03 -10.19
N ARG A 36 5.12 -4.88 -10.86
CA ARG A 36 4.65 -6.20 -11.34
C ARG A 36 4.48 -7.21 -10.21
N GLN A 37 5.13 -6.99 -9.06
CA GLN A 37 4.88 -7.75 -7.85
C GLN A 37 3.71 -7.17 -7.08
N LEU A 38 3.64 -5.85 -6.96
CA LEU A 38 2.58 -5.15 -6.24
C LEU A 38 1.19 -5.47 -6.82
N GLU A 39 1.03 -5.43 -8.15
CA GLU A 39 -0.21 -5.78 -8.86
C GLU A 39 -0.78 -7.15 -8.47
N LYS A 40 0.10 -8.12 -8.15
CA LYS A 40 -0.31 -9.49 -7.82
C LYS A 40 -0.91 -9.64 -6.43
N VAL A 41 -0.65 -8.68 -5.54
CA VAL A 41 -1.04 -8.77 -4.12
C VAL A 41 -1.94 -7.64 -3.67
N TRP A 42 -1.99 -6.52 -4.41
CA TRP A 42 -2.75 -5.34 -4.02
C TRP A 42 -4.26 -5.54 -4.14
N GLY A 43 -4.69 -6.09 -5.27
CA GLY A 43 -6.09 -6.37 -5.53
C GLY A 43 -6.47 -7.79 -5.09
N PRO A 44 -7.63 -8.01 -4.43
CA PRO A 44 -8.15 -9.35 -4.25
C PRO A 44 -8.46 -9.98 -5.62
N PRO A 45 -8.58 -11.32 -5.73
CA PRO A 45 -8.82 -11.99 -7.01
C PRO A 45 -10.05 -11.50 -7.78
N THR A 46 -11.07 -10.99 -7.08
CA THR A 46 -12.28 -10.40 -7.68
C THR A 46 -12.08 -8.97 -8.18
N HIS A 47 -11.00 -8.32 -7.77
CA HIS A 47 -10.66 -6.93 -8.13
C HIS A 47 -9.15 -6.80 -8.42
N PRO A 48 -8.63 -7.41 -9.50
CA PRO A 48 -7.21 -7.29 -9.84
C PRO A 48 -6.78 -5.83 -9.98
N ALA A 49 -5.60 -5.52 -9.44
CA ALA A 49 -5.00 -4.20 -9.50
C ALA A 49 -4.08 -4.07 -10.72
N THR A 50 -4.00 -2.86 -11.28
CA THR A 50 -3.02 -2.46 -12.30
C THR A 50 -2.38 -1.16 -11.86
N PHE A 51 -1.05 -1.15 -11.76
CA PHE A 51 -0.25 0.03 -11.47
C PHE A 51 0.20 0.64 -12.80
N VAL A 52 -0.18 1.89 -13.03
CA VAL A 52 0.06 2.62 -14.30
C VAL A 52 1.39 3.35 -14.22
N ASP A 53 1.49 4.32 -13.30
CA ASP A 53 2.76 4.98 -12.97
C ASP A 53 3.27 4.45 -11.63
N HIS A 54 4.56 4.12 -11.57
CA HIS A 54 5.17 3.63 -10.34
C HIS A 54 6.62 4.07 -10.22
N ASP A 55 6.85 5.02 -9.31
CA ASP A 55 8.15 5.46 -8.87
C ASP A 55 8.11 5.57 -7.34
N LEU A 56 8.80 4.70 -6.61
CA LEU A 56 8.81 4.71 -5.15
C LEU A 56 9.97 5.57 -4.65
N THR A 57 9.92 6.88 -4.93
CA THR A 57 10.89 7.88 -4.49
C THR A 57 10.17 9.09 -3.87
N PRO A 58 10.77 9.79 -2.89
CA PRO A 58 10.09 10.92 -2.25
C PRO A 58 9.68 12.01 -3.24
N GLY A 59 8.43 12.45 -3.16
CA GLY A 59 7.85 13.49 -4.02
C GLY A 59 7.23 12.98 -5.33
N SER A 60 7.35 11.68 -5.64
CA SER A 60 6.69 11.08 -6.80
C SER A 60 5.20 10.79 -6.52
N ARG A 61 4.49 10.42 -7.59
CA ARG A 61 3.14 9.86 -7.52
C ARG A 61 3.10 8.50 -8.17
N ILE A 62 2.48 7.54 -7.48
CA ILE A 62 2.13 6.22 -8.00
C ILE A 62 0.64 6.21 -8.27
N THR A 63 0.21 5.67 -9.42
CA THR A 63 -1.20 5.60 -9.82
C THR A 63 -1.60 4.17 -10.11
N TYR A 64 -2.81 3.80 -9.70
CA TYR A 64 -3.33 2.46 -9.91
C TYR A 64 -4.84 2.47 -10.09
N TYR A 65 -5.36 1.40 -10.68
CA TYR A 65 -6.78 1.11 -10.65
C TYR A 65 -7.02 -0.36 -10.32
N MET A 66 -8.14 -0.63 -9.67
CA MET A 66 -8.67 -1.97 -9.47
C MET A 66 -9.85 -2.18 -10.42
N THR A 67 -9.89 -3.36 -11.06
CA THR A 67 -10.95 -3.69 -12.03
C THR A 67 -11.94 -4.63 -11.39
N GLY A 68 -13.19 -4.20 -11.19
CA GLY A 68 -14.25 -5.03 -10.62
C GLY A 68 -14.77 -6.10 -11.61
N PRO A 69 -15.63 -7.02 -11.14
CA PRO A 69 -16.10 -8.16 -11.94
C PRO A 69 -16.86 -7.78 -13.21
N GLU A 70 -17.50 -6.62 -13.26
CA GLU A 70 -18.23 -6.13 -14.44
C GLU A 70 -17.37 -5.19 -15.32
N GLY A 71 -16.09 -5.03 -14.99
CA GLY A 71 -15.13 -4.21 -15.72
C GLY A 71 -15.04 -2.75 -15.24
N GLU A 72 -15.77 -2.40 -14.18
CA GLU A 72 -15.71 -1.09 -13.55
C GLU A 72 -14.31 -0.82 -12.98
N LYS A 73 -13.82 0.41 -13.12
CA LYS A 73 -12.49 0.81 -12.64
C LYS A 73 -12.61 1.70 -11.41
N TYR A 74 -11.88 1.35 -10.37
CA TYR A 74 -11.73 2.14 -9.16
C TYR A 74 -10.29 2.66 -9.09
N GLY A 75 -10.12 3.96 -9.32
CA GLY A 75 -8.81 4.61 -9.32
C GLY A 75 -8.32 4.94 -7.92
N GLY A 76 -7.00 4.88 -7.74
CA GLY A 76 -6.31 5.33 -6.55
C GLY A 76 -4.93 5.87 -6.89
N TYR A 77 -4.37 6.66 -5.98
CA TYR A 77 -3.01 7.16 -6.11
C TYR A 77 -2.32 7.22 -4.75
N TRP A 78 -0.99 7.12 -4.79
CA TRP A 78 -0.09 7.38 -3.67
C TRP A 78 0.84 8.53 -4.00
N ASP A 79 0.80 9.58 -3.19
CA ASP A 79 1.87 10.57 -3.15
C ASP A 79 2.95 10.07 -2.18
N VAL A 80 4.15 9.80 -2.68
CA VAL A 80 5.23 9.25 -1.86
C VAL A 80 5.83 10.36 -1.01
N VAL A 81 5.71 10.24 0.30
CA VAL A 81 6.16 11.25 1.27
C VAL A 81 7.62 11.01 1.63
N SER A 82 7.95 9.78 2.02
CA SER A 82 9.30 9.40 2.44
C SER A 82 9.59 7.95 2.10
N VAL A 83 10.86 7.61 1.91
CA VAL A 83 11.32 6.24 1.63
C VAL A 83 12.61 5.99 2.41
N ASP A 84 12.60 4.95 3.24
CA ASP A 84 13.72 4.47 4.04
C ASP A 84 13.98 3.02 3.66
N ALA A 85 14.46 2.80 2.43
CA ALA A 85 14.63 1.47 1.89
C ALA A 85 15.76 0.70 2.63
N PRO A 86 15.56 -0.59 2.99
CA PRO A 86 14.37 -1.41 2.76
C PRO A 86 13.38 -1.44 3.94
N HIS A 87 13.56 -0.60 4.96
CA HIS A 87 12.83 -0.66 6.24
C HIS A 87 11.44 -0.01 6.20
N GLY A 88 11.11 0.77 5.18
CA GLY A 88 9.77 1.32 5.07
C GLY A 88 9.62 2.51 4.13
N PHE A 89 8.40 3.02 4.05
CA PHE A 89 8.04 4.22 3.30
C PHE A 89 6.72 4.80 3.83
N GLU A 90 6.45 6.05 3.49
CA GLU A 90 5.20 6.73 3.80
C GLU A 90 4.55 7.27 2.54
N VAL A 91 3.24 7.15 2.44
CA VAL A 91 2.44 7.66 1.32
C VAL A 91 1.21 8.40 1.82
N ARG A 92 0.75 9.40 1.07
CA ARG A 92 -0.63 9.86 1.15
C ARG A 92 -1.45 9.10 0.12
N ASP A 93 -2.41 8.31 0.58
CA ASP A 93 -3.32 7.54 -0.26
C ASP A 93 -4.61 8.35 -0.50
N GLY A 94 -5.07 8.36 -1.75
CA GLY A 94 -6.28 9.05 -2.16
C GLY A 94 -6.99 8.36 -3.30
N PHE A 95 -8.24 8.74 -3.51
CA PHE A 95 -9.11 8.19 -4.55
C PHE A 95 -8.97 8.95 -5.86
N ALA A 96 -9.06 8.22 -6.96
CA ALA A 96 -9.07 8.76 -8.31
C ALA A 96 -10.26 8.24 -9.13
N ASP A 97 -10.65 8.98 -10.15
CA ASP A 97 -11.64 8.53 -11.13
C ASP A 97 -11.07 7.46 -12.08
N ALA A 98 -11.87 7.01 -13.05
CA ALA A 98 -11.47 5.98 -14.00
C ALA A 98 -10.32 6.41 -14.93
N ASP A 99 -10.08 7.72 -15.06
CA ASP A 99 -9.00 8.33 -15.83
C ASP A 99 -7.79 8.71 -14.95
N LEU A 100 -7.80 8.29 -13.68
CA LEU A 100 -6.75 8.53 -12.68
C LEU A 100 -6.59 10.00 -12.26
N ASN A 101 -7.62 10.82 -12.41
CA ASN A 101 -7.65 12.16 -11.84
C ASN A 101 -8.07 12.08 -10.36
N PRO A 102 -7.38 12.79 -9.44
CA PRO A 102 -7.77 12.83 -8.04
C PRO A 102 -9.21 13.30 -7.83
N VAL A 103 -9.95 12.61 -6.96
CA VAL A 103 -11.31 13.00 -6.56
C VAL A 103 -11.22 13.86 -5.29
N GLU A 104 -11.10 15.18 -5.45
CA GLU A 104 -10.87 16.13 -4.33
C GLU A 104 -11.95 16.11 -3.25
N SER A 105 -13.15 15.64 -3.57
CA SER A 105 -14.25 15.51 -2.60
C SER A 105 -14.13 14.29 -1.68
N MET A 106 -13.25 13.34 -2.01
CA MET A 106 -13.01 12.16 -1.19
C MET A 106 -11.85 12.40 -0.22
N PRO A 107 -11.90 11.81 0.99
CA PRO A 107 -10.81 11.94 1.94
C PRO A 107 -9.55 11.23 1.45
N SER A 108 -8.39 11.72 1.92
CA SER A 108 -7.11 11.03 1.81
C SER A 108 -6.67 10.54 3.19
N SER A 109 -5.82 9.51 3.23
CA SER A 109 -5.16 9.04 4.46
C SER A 109 -3.64 9.17 4.33
N THR A 110 -2.95 9.32 5.46
CA THR A 110 -1.49 9.13 5.51
C THR A 110 -1.21 7.71 5.98
N ASN A 111 -0.34 7.00 5.26
CA ASN A 111 -0.05 5.60 5.53
C ASN A 111 1.46 5.39 5.71
N SER A 112 1.84 4.72 6.79
CA SER A 112 3.21 4.33 7.09
C SER A 112 3.36 2.81 6.99
N PHE A 113 4.35 2.37 6.23
CA PHE A 113 4.70 0.97 6.02
C PHE A 113 6.08 0.76 6.64
N ARG A 114 6.17 -0.10 7.65
CA ARG A 114 7.44 -0.41 8.33
C ARG A 114 7.72 -1.90 8.30
N PHE A 115 8.96 -2.25 8.02
CA PHE A 115 9.45 -3.62 7.85
C PHE A 115 10.66 -3.83 8.76
N GLU A 116 10.52 -4.71 9.74
CA GLU A 116 11.53 -4.98 10.75
C GLU A 116 11.94 -6.46 10.71
N PRO A 117 13.24 -6.77 10.83
CA PRO A 117 13.67 -8.15 10.91
C PRO A 117 13.19 -8.79 12.22
N ILE A 118 12.71 -10.02 12.12
CA ILE A 118 12.38 -10.90 13.26
C ILE A 118 13.10 -12.24 13.08
N ASP A 119 13.09 -13.08 14.11
CA ASP A 119 13.61 -14.44 13.96
C ASP A 119 12.85 -15.18 12.85
N GLY A 120 13.59 -15.65 11.85
CA GLY A 120 13.03 -16.36 10.69
C GLY A 120 12.32 -15.51 9.63
N GLY A 121 12.31 -14.17 9.71
CA GLY A 121 11.65 -13.36 8.68
C GLY A 121 11.52 -11.86 8.95
N THR A 122 10.39 -11.31 8.54
CA THR A 122 10.06 -9.87 8.63
C THR A 122 8.72 -9.68 9.29
N ARG A 123 8.66 -8.74 10.25
CA ARG A 123 7.40 -8.16 10.72
C ARG A 123 7.11 -6.90 9.92
N ALA A 124 5.92 -6.83 9.35
CA ALA A 124 5.40 -5.66 8.66
C ALA A 124 4.31 -5.01 9.52
N THR A 125 4.42 -3.69 9.71
CA THR A 125 3.40 -2.89 10.40
C THR A 125 2.91 -1.81 9.45
N TYR A 126 1.59 -1.78 9.24
CA TYR A 126 0.90 -0.84 8.38
C TYR A 126 0.02 0.05 9.25
N VAL A 127 0.28 1.35 9.26
CA VAL A 127 -0.50 2.33 10.03
C VAL A 127 -1.14 3.33 9.09
N SER A 128 -2.45 3.48 9.16
CA SER A 128 -3.23 4.50 8.45
C SER A 128 -3.78 5.51 9.45
N THR A 129 -3.66 6.81 9.14
CA THR A 129 -4.11 7.96 9.94
C THR A 129 -4.86 8.98 9.09
#